data_AF-Q0QK86-F1
#
_entry.id   AF-Q0QK86-F1
#
_cell.length_a   1.000
_cell.length_b   1.000
_cell.length_c   1.000
_cell.angle_alpha   90.00
_cell.angle_beta   90.00
_cell.angle_gamma   90.00
#
_symmetry.space_group_name_H-M   'P 1'
#
loop_
_entity.id
_entity.type
_entity.pdbx_description
1 polymer ?
#
loop_
_entity_poly.entity_id
_entity_poly.type
_entity_poly.pdbx_seq_one_letter_code
_entity_poly.pdbx_strand_id
1 'polypeptide(L)'
;AISAYHIYIPVADPFARKITEGVVKDEYTHLNYGQEWLKANFEASKEELFEANKANLPLIRSMLEDVAADAAVLHMEKEDLIEDFLIAYNEALSEIGFSSRDIARMAAAALAL
;
A
#
# COMPACT_ATOMS: atom_id res chain seq x y z
N ALA A 1 3.92 3.63 0.80
CA ALA A 1 5.14 4.33 0.35
C ALA A 1 5.45 4.03 -1.10
N ILE A 2 5.63 2.74 -1.47
CA ILE A 2 5.96 2.31 -2.85
C ILE A 2 5.03 2.94 -3.91
N SER A 3 3.71 2.93 -3.71
CA SER A 3 2.75 3.58 -4.63
C SER A 3 3.04 5.07 -4.86
N ALA A 4 3.21 5.87 -3.80
CA ALA A 4 3.56 7.28 -3.95
C ALA A 4 4.86 7.49 -4.75
N TYR A 5 5.86 6.62 -4.55
CA TYR A 5 7.10 6.69 -5.30
C TYR A 5 6.94 6.33 -6.77
N HIS A 6 6.19 5.26 -7.08
CA HIS A 6 5.90 4.86 -8.45
C HIS A 6 5.17 5.96 -9.23
N ILE A 7 4.17 6.59 -8.62
CA ILE A 7 3.42 7.67 -9.25
C ILE A 7 4.25 8.97 -9.35
N TYR A 8 5.15 9.23 -8.38
CA TYR A 8 5.99 10.42 -8.39
C TYR A 8 7.15 10.38 -9.41
N ILE A 9 7.83 9.24 -9.56
CA ILE A 9 9.00 9.08 -10.47
C ILE A 9 8.79 9.66 -11.89
N PRO A 10 7.67 9.38 -12.61
CA PRO A 10 7.47 9.89 -13.96
C PRO A 10 7.32 11.41 -14.03
N VAL A 11 6.80 12.05 -12.98
CA VAL A 11 6.52 13.49 -12.90
C VAL A 11 7.57 14.29 -12.12
N ALA A 12 8.47 13.60 -11.44
CA ALA A 12 9.56 14.20 -10.68
C ALA A 12 10.59 14.90 -11.59
N ASP A 13 11.22 15.95 -11.05
CA ASP A 13 12.37 16.58 -11.68
C ASP A 13 13.58 15.62 -11.71
N PRO A 14 14.61 15.89 -12.55
CA PRO A 14 15.72 14.96 -12.74
C PRO A 14 16.52 14.62 -11.47
N PHE A 15 16.59 15.55 -10.51
CA PHE A 15 17.31 15.31 -9.26
C PHE A 15 16.48 14.39 -8.34
N ALA A 16 15.22 14.75 -8.10
CA ALA A 16 14.33 13.98 -7.25
C ALA A 16 14.08 12.57 -7.81
N ARG A 17 13.90 12.43 -9.13
CA ARG A 17 13.70 11.12 -9.78
C ARG A 17 14.79 10.12 -9.42
N LYS A 18 16.07 10.52 -9.58
CA LYS A 18 17.21 9.63 -9.32
C LYS A 18 17.27 9.18 -7.85
N ILE A 19 16.89 10.06 -6.93
CA ILE A 19 16.84 9.73 -5.49
C ILE A 19 15.70 8.75 -5.23
N THR A 20 14.50 9.05 -5.72
CA THR A 20 13.31 8.22 -5.51
C THR A 20 13.48 6.82 -6.11
N GLU A 21 14.08 6.68 -7.30
CA GLU A 21 14.43 5.38 -7.89
C GLU A 21 15.35 4.55 -6.99
N GLY A 22 16.33 5.20 -6.33
CA GLY A 22 17.19 4.55 -5.35
C GLY A 22 16.42 4.08 -4.11
N VAL A 23 15.53 4.92 -3.58
CA VAL A 23 14.70 4.60 -2.42
C VAL A 23 13.76 3.42 -2.71
N VAL A 24 13.09 3.40 -3.86
CA VAL A 24 12.20 2.28 -4.25
C VAL A 24 12.93 0.95 -4.19
N LYS A 25 14.16 0.90 -4.71
CA LYS A 25 14.99 -0.31 -4.68
C LYS A 25 15.26 -0.80 -3.26
N ASP A 26 15.51 0.12 -2.32
CA ASP A 26 15.76 -0.20 -0.92
C ASP A 26 14.46 -0.62 -0.19
N GLU A 27 13.33 0.00 -0.49
CA GLU A 27 12.03 -0.31 0.11
C GLU A 27 11.54 -1.73 -0.23
N TYR A 28 11.83 -2.23 -1.43
CA TYR A 28 11.57 -3.63 -1.78
C TYR A 28 12.32 -4.62 -0.88
N THR A 29 13.44 -4.21 -0.27
CA THR A 29 14.14 -5.05 0.71
C THR A 29 13.52 -4.99 2.10
N HIS A 30 12.88 -3.86 2.48
CA HIS A 30 12.26 -3.67 3.79
C HIS A 30 10.86 -4.27 3.90
N LEU A 31 10.03 -4.14 2.86
CA LEU A 31 8.66 -4.71 2.83
C LEU A 31 8.68 -6.23 3.12
N ASN A 32 9.78 -6.87 2.72
CA ASN A 32 9.97 -8.31 2.77
C ASN A 32 10.01 -8.88 4.22
N TYR A 33 10.59 -8.17 5.20
CA TYR A 33 10.73 -8.75 6.55
C TYR A 33 9.40 -8.97 7.26
N GLY A 34 8.55 -7.94 7.31
CA GLY A 34 7.24 -8.03 7.98
C GLY A 34 6.33 -9.03 7.26
N GLN A 35 6.36 -9.01 5.93
CA GLN A 35 5.60 -9.94 5.11
C GLN A 35 6.01 -11.40 5.36
N GLU A 36 7.31 -11.71 5.35
CA GLU A 36 7.81 -13.07 5.59
C GLU A 36 7.54 -13.53 7.03
N TRP A 37 7.62 -12.64 8.01
CA TRP A 37 7.24 -12.97 9.38
C TRP A 37 5.75 -13.30 9.51
N LEU A 38 4.87 -12.47 8.93
CA LEU A 38 3.42 -12.70 8.96
C LEU A 38 3.03 -13.97 8.22
N LYS A 39 3.68 -14.26 7.09
CA LYS A 39 3.54 -15.50 6.35
C LYS A 39 3.92 -16.72 7.18
N ALA A 40 5.09 -16.68 7.84
CA ALA A 40 5.54 -17.77 8.70
C ALA A 40 4.64 -18.00 9.92
N ASN A 41 3.91 -16.96 10.37
CA ASN A 41 3.04 -16.99 11.55
C ASN A 41 1.56 -16.80 11.20
N PHE A 42 1.16 -17.12 9.96
CA PHE A 42 -0.14 -16.73 9.41
C PHE A 42 -1.31 -17.24 10.25
N GLU A 43 -1.35 -18.54 10.55
CA GLU A 43 -2.46 -19.15 11.30
C GLU A 43 -2.63 -18.53 12.69
N ALA A 44 -1.53 -18.18 13.35
CA ALA A 44 -1.56 -17.53 14.66
C ALA A 44 -1.96 -16.04 14.59
N SER A 45 -1.69 -15.38 13.47
CA SER A 45 -1.85 -13.93 13.32
C SER A 45 -3.10 -13.53 12.52
N LYS A 46 -3.79 -14.49 11.88
CA LYS A 46 -4.85 -14.22 10.89
C LYS A 46 -5.98 -13.34 11.43
N GLU A 47 -6.51 -13.65 12.61
CA GLU A 47 -7.61 -12.89 13.19
C GLU A 47 -7.19 -11.47 13.58
N GLU A 48 -6.00 -11.32 14.17
CA GLU A 48 -5.45 -10.02 14.53
C GLU A 48 -5.20 -9.16 13.28
N LEU A 49 -4.73 -9.75 12.18
CA LEU A 49 -4.55 -9.07 10.91
C LEU A 49 -5.88 -8.56 10.32
N PHE A 50 -6.99 -9.27 10.51
CA PHE A 50 -8.30 -8.76 10.10
C PHE A 50 -8.72 -7.53 10.90
N GLU A 51 -8.56 -7.56 12.23
CA GLU A 51 -8.91 -6.42 13.09
C GLU A 51 -7.97 -5.23 12.86
N ALA A 52 -6.67 -5.49 12.68
CA ALA A 52 -5.69 -4.47 12.31
C ALA A 52 -6.04 -3.83 10.95
N ASN A 53 -6.40 -4.62 9.94
CA ASN A 53 -6.84 -4.09 8.64
C ASN A 53 -8.09 -3.20 8.80
N LYS A 54 -9.09 -3.69 9.53
CA LYS A 54 -10.35 -2.96 9.76
C LYS A 54 -10.11 -1.62 10.47
N ALA A 55 -9.20 -1.58 11.42
CA ALA A 55 -8.86 -0.36 12.16
C ALA A 55 -8.03 0.63 11.35
N ASN A 56 -7.10 0.14 10.49
CA ASN A 56 -6.08 0.99 9.89
C ASN A 56 -6.30 1.32 8.41
N LEU A 57 -6.92 0.43 7.62
CA LEU A 57 -7.12 0.69 6.19
C LEU A 57 -8.00 1.93 5.91
N PRO A 58 -9.04 2.25 6.71
CA PRO A 58 -9.77 3.52 6.57
C PRO A 58 -8.89 4.77 6.80
N LEU A 59 -7.85 4.66 7.65
CA LEU A 59 -6.93 5.77 7.88
C LEU A 59 -6.08 6.04 6.64
N ILE A 60 -5.62 5.00 5.93
CA ILE A 60 -4.90 5.16 4.67
C ILE A 60 -5.76 5.85 3.63
N ARG A 61 -7.05 5.51 3.54
CA ARG A 61 -7.99 6.22 2.68
C ARG A 61 -8.07 7.71 3.06
N SER A 62 -8.24 8.03 4.35
CA SER A 62 -8.25 9.44 4.81
C SER A 62 -6.96 10.16 4.43
N MET A 63 -5.80 9.53 4.62
CA MET A 63 -4.51 10.11 4.23
C MET A 63 -4.44 10.40 2.73
N LEU A 64 -4.97 9.50 1.88
CA LEU A 64 -5.02 9.71 0.43
C LEU A 64 -5.98 10.85 0.04
N GLU A 65 -7.09 11.03 0.76
CA GLU A 65 -7.98 12.18 0.59
C GLU A 65 -7.27 13.49 0.99
N ASP A 66 -6.61 13.48 2.14
CA ASP A 66 -5.97 14.67 2.72
C ASP A 66 -4.81 15.19 1.86
N VAL A 67 -4.09 14.31 1.15
CA VAL A 67 -2.96 14.69 0.27
C VAL A 67 -3.36 14.91 -1.20
N ALA A 68 -4.61 14.62 -1.58
CA ALA A 68 -5.02 14.59 -2.99
C ALA A 68 -4.80 15.93 -3.72
N ALA A 69 -5.11 17.05 -3.05
CA ALA A 69 -4.97 18.37 -3.65
C ALA A 69 -3.50 18.72 -3.96
N ASP A 70 -2.59 18.44 -3.02
CA ASP A 70 -1.16 18.70 -3.20
C ASP A 70 -0.53 17.71 -4.19
N ALA A 71 -0.96 16.44 -4.15
CA ALA A 71 -0.54 15.43 -5.12
C ALA A 71 -0.91 15.84 -6.56
N ALA A 72 -2.12 16.38 -6.77
CA ALA A 72 -2.55 16.87 -8.08
C ALA A 72 -1.69 18.04 -8.59
N VAL A 73 -1.22 18.94 -7.70
CA VAL A 73 -0.26 20.00 -8.07
C VAL A 73 1.06 19.41 -8.56
N LEU A 74 1.46 18.25 -8.03
CA LEU A 74 2.64 17.50 -8.46
C LEU A 74 2.36 16.57 -9.65
N HIS A 75 1.17 16.64 -10.26
CA HIS A 75 0.73 15.73 -11.34
C HIS A 75 0.68 14.25 -10.93
N MET A 76 0.40 13.98 -9.66
CA MET A 76 0.15 12.64 -9.13
C MET A 76 -1.35 12.45 -8.94
N GLU A 77 -1.99 11.73 -9.86
CA GLU A 77 -3.44 11.51 -9.79
C GLU A 77 -3.80 10.60 -8.61
N LYS A 78 -4.87 10.96 -7.91
CA LYS A 78 -5.32 10.24 -6.70
C LYS A 78 -5.74 8.81 -7.04
N GLU A 79 -6.42 8.63 -8.16
CA GLU A 79 -6.88 7.33 -8.65
C GLU A 79 -5.69 6.40 -8.89
N ASP A 80 -4.61 6.89 -9.50
CA ASP A 80 -3.39 6.12 -9.74
C ASP A 80 -2.70 5.71 -8.43
N LEU A 81 -2.68 6.62 -7.44
CA LEU A 81 -2.15 6.33 -6.10
C LEU A 81 -2.94 5.21 -5.41
N ILE A 82 -4.27 5.26 -5.49
CA ILE A 82 -5.16 4.24 -4.93
C ILE A 82 -4.96 2.91 -5.65
N GLU A 83 -4.91 2.92 -6.98
CA GLU A 83 -4.75 1.70 -7.79
C GLU A 83 -3.44 0.98 -7.45
N ASP A 84 -2.30 1.66 -7.52
CA ASP A 84 -1.00 1.05 -7.24
C ASP A 84 -0.89 0.58 -5.78
N PHE A 85 -1.48 1.34 -4.83
CA PHE A 85 -1.55 0.92 -3.43
C PHE A 85 -2.33 -0.38 -3.26
N LEU A 86 -3.51 -0.49 -3.88
CA LEU A 86 -4.35 -1.69 -3.78
C LEU A 86 -3.71 -2.89 -4.44
N ILE A 87 -3.01 -2.73 -5.56
CA ILE A 87 -2.25 -3.80 -6.21
C ILE A 87 -1.19 -4.34 -5.25
N ALA A 88 -0.30 -3.47 -4.76
CA ALA A 88 0.77 -3.89 -3.85
C ALA A 88 0.25 -4.50 -2.55
N TYR A 89 -0.83 -3.93 -1.98
CA TYR A 89 -1.42 -4.44 -0.76
C TYR A 89 -2.08 -5.82 -0.95
N ASN A 90 -2.80 -6.02 -2.05
CA ASN A 90 -3.43 -7.30 -2.36
C ASN A 90 -2.41 -8.40 -2.65
N GLU A 91 -1.33 -8.07 -3.37
CA GLU A 91 -0.22 -8.99 -3.62
C GLU A 91 0.44 -9.42 -2.30
N ALA A 92 0.75 -8.47 -1.41
CA ALA A 92 1.32 -8.78 -0.11
C ALA A 92 0.40 -9.68 0.76
N LEU A 93 -0.91 -9.39 0.81
CA LEU A 93 -1.87 -10.22 1.54
C LEU A 93 -1.97 -11.64 0.95
N SER A 94 -1.94 -11.76 -0.37
CA SER A 94 -1.92 -13.05 -1.06
C SER A 94 -0.66 -13.84 -0.73
N GLU A 95 0.51 -13.18 -0.72
CA GLU A 95 1.79 -13.82 -0.38
C GLU A 95 1.90 -14.24 1.09
N ILE A 96 1.23 -13.52 2.00
CA ILE A 96 1.10 -13.89 3.42
C ILE A 96 0.24 -15.14 3.60
N GLY A 97 -0.76 -15.37 2.73
CA GLY A 97 -1.60 -16.57 2.75
C GLY A 97 -3.12 -16.31 2.79
N PHE A 98 -3.57 -15.07 2.64
CA PHE A 98 -4.99 -14.78 2.55
C PHE A 98 -5.59 -15.28 1.24
N SER A 99 -6.81 -15.84 1.30
CA SER A 99 -7.55 -16.20 0.09
C SER A 99 -8.10 -14.95 -0.61
N SER A 100 -8.41 -15.05 -1.90
CA SER A 100 -9.07 -13.94 -2.64
C SER A 100 -10.38 -13.50 -1.97
N ARG A 101 -11.10 -14.42 -1.32
CA ARG A 101 -12.31 -14.11 -0.55
C ARG A 101 -11.99 -13.30 0.70
N ASP A 102 -10.92 -13.64 1.41
CA ASP A 102 -10.46 -12.89 2.58
C ASP A 102 -10.05 -11.47 2.19
N ILE A 103 -9.25 -11.34 1.13
CA ILE A 103 -8.78 -10.05 0.60
C ILE A 103 -9.96 -9.16 0.20
N ALA A 104 -10.94 -9.70 -0.55
CA ALA A 104 -12.14 -8.95 -0.92
C ALA A 104 -12.93 -8.47 0.31
N ARG A 105 -13.02 -9.29 1.36
CA ARG A 105 -13.66 -8.90 2.62
C ARG A 105 -12.86 -7.81 3.35
N MET A 106 -11.54 -7.88 3.35
CA MET A 106 -10.65 -6.87 3.96
C MET A 106 -10.77 -5.52 3.24
N ALA A 107 -10.79 -5.52 1.90
CA ALA A 107 -10.97 -4.32 1.08
C ALA A 107 -12.38 -3.72 1.27
N ALA A 108 -13.43 -4.55 1.28
CA ALA A 108 -14.79 -4.09 1.53
C ALA A 108 -14.95 -3.45 2.91
N ALA A 109 -14.24 -3.92 3.93
CA ALA A 109 -14.27 -3.31 5.26
C ALA A 109 -13.73 -1.87 5.29
N ALA A 110 -12.87 -1.49 4.34
CA ALA A 110 -12.41 -0.11 4.20
C ALA A 110 -13.34 0.78 3.36
N LEU A 111 -14.15 0.17 2.50
CA LEU A 111 -15.20 0.84 1.71
C LEU A 111 -16.52 0.99 2.48
N ALA A 112 -16.72 0.19 3.53
CA ALA A 112 -17.89 0.25 4.39
C ALA A 112 -17.80 1.45 5.35
N LEU A 113 -18.11 2.64 4.82
CA LEU A 113 -18.45 3.87 5.56
C LEU A 113 -19.70 4.49 4.92
#